data_AF-A0A562PU39-F1
#
_entry.id   AF-A0A562PU39-F1
#
_cell.length_a   1.000
_cell.length_b   1.000
_cell.length_c   1.000
_cell.angle_alpha   90.00
_cell.angle_beta   90.00
_cell.angle_gamma   90.00
#
_symmetry.space_group_name_H-M   'P 1'
#
loop_
_entity.id
_entity.type
_entity.pdbx_description
1 polymer ?
#
loop_
_entity_poly.entity_id
_entity_poly.type
_entity_poly.pdbx_seq_one_letter_code
_entity_poly.pdbx_strand_id
1 'polypeptide(L)'
;MKNINQTEILKETIILMKMKQAEEFVQLKDQYHYTIESLKPLNLIKKAFGLMATSPEIKGNILSNIIGISTGYITKKVLLGSTHNPIKRILGTLLQFVITNVATKYSDPSKS
;
A
#
# COMPACT_ATOMS: atom_id res chain seq x y z
N MET A 1 16.40 -65.42 27.95
CA MET A 1 15.77 -64.08 27.85
C MET A 1 16.75 -63.06 28.40
N LYS A 2 17.13 -62.05 27.60
CA LYS A 2 18.12 -61.02 27.98
C LYS A 2 17.50 -60.17 29.10
N ASN A 3 18.16 -60.08 30.26
CA ASN A 3 17.65 -59.33 31.40
C ASN A 3 17.59 -57.86 31.00
N ILE A 4 16.38 -57.30 30.94
CA ILE A 4 16.16 -55.91 30.52
C ILE A 4 16.68 -55.03 31.66
N ASN A 5 17.79 -54.34 31.44
CA ASN A 5 18.39 -53.46 32.43
C ASN A 5 17.56 -52.17 32.55
N GLN A 6 16.52 -52.19 33.38
CA GLN A 6 15.60 -51.07 33.56
C GLN A 6 16.31 -49.76 33.94
N THR A 7 17.44 -49.85 34.64
CA THR A 7 18.26 -48.68 34.99
C THR A 7 18.92 -48.04 33.77
N GLU A 8 19.33 -48.85 32.79
CA GLU A 8 19.94 -48.38 31.55
C GLU A 8 18.90 -47.71 30.65
N ILE A 9 17.73 -48.32 30.51
CA ILE A 9 16.58 -47.73 29.79
C ILE A 9 16.18 -46.38 30.42
N LEU A 10 16.13 -46.31 31.74
CA LEU A 10 15.80 -45.07 32.44
C LEU A 10 16.83 -43.96 32.13
N LYS A 11 18.13 -44.29 32.13
CA LYS A 11 19.20 -43.33 31.82
C LYS A 11 19.10 -42.85 30.37
N GLU A 12 18.93 -43.75 29.42
CA GLU A 12 18.75 -43.41 28.00
C GLU A 12 17.53 -42.51 27.79
N THR A 13 16.41 -42.83 28.44
CA THR A 13 15.19 -42.04 28.38
C THR A 13 15.40 -40.64 28.95
N ILE A 14 16.11 -40.49 30.08
CA ILE A 14 16.45 -39.18 30.65
C ILE A 14 17.30 -38.36 29.68
N ILE A 15 18.27 -38.97 29.01
CA ILE A 15 19.12 -38.29 28.02
C ILE A 15 18.26 -37.81 26.85
N LEU A 16 17.42 -38.68 26.29
CA LEU A 16 16.49 -38.34 25.22
C LEU A 16 15.56 -37.19 25.60
N MET A 17 14.98 -37.24 26.81
CA MET A 17 14.10 -36.18 27.30
C MET A 17 14.83 -34.84 27.47
N LYS A 18 16.08 -34.85 27.95
CA LYS A 18 16.89 -33.63 28.07
C LYS A 18 17.23 -33.03 26.71
N MET A 19 17.57 -33.88 25.73
CA MET A 19 17.83 -33.43 24.35
C MET A 19 16.58 -32.80 23.74
N LYS A 20 15.42 -33.46 23.88
CA LYS A 20 14.13 -32.95 23.41
C LYS A 20 13.78 -31.63 24.07
N GLN A 21 13.94 -31.51 25.39
CA GLN A 21 13.68 -30.26 26.11
C GLN A 21 14.58 -29.12 25.62
N ALA A 22 15.86 -29.39 25.35
CA ALA A 22 16.77 -28.39 24.83
C ALA A 22 16.36 -27.92 23.42
N GLU A 23 15.94 -28.85 22.55
CA GLU A 23 15.42 -28.54 21.22
C GLU A 23 14.14 -27.70 21.28
N GLU A 24 13.17 -28.13 22.09
CA GLU A 24 11.90 -27.41 22.29
C GLU A 24 12.13 -25.99 22.82
N PHE A 25 13.12 -25.80 23.69
CA PHE A 25 13.47 -24.48 24.21
C PHE A 25 14.06 -23.55 23.13
N VAL A 26 14.87 -24.08 22.22
CA VAL A 26 15.37 -23.32 21.06
C VAL A 26 14.21 -22.93 20.16
N GLN A 27 13.35 -23.88 19.81
CA GLN A 27 12.16 -23.61 18.98
C GLN A 27 11.25 -22.55 19.61
N LEU A 28 11.06 -22.60 20.93
CA LEU A 28 10.25 -21.61 21.65
C LEU A 28 10.86 -20.20 21.54
N LYS A 29 12.18 -20.07 21.65
CA LYS A 29 12.86 -18.78 21.46
C LYS A 29 12.70 -18.24 20.04
N ASP A 30 12.83 -19.10 19.04
CA ASP A 30 12.66 -18.72 17.64
C ASP A 30 11.22 -18.28 17.36
N GLN A 31 10.23 -19.02 17.86
CA GLN A 31 8.81 -18.66 17.74
C GLN A 31 8.50 -17.36 18.47
N TYR A 32 9.07 -17.14 19.66
CA TYR A 32 8.93 -15.89 20.39
C TYR A 32 9.47 -14.71 19.58
N HIS A 33 10.70 -14.83 19.06
CA HIS A 33 11.32 -13.79 18.24
C HIS A 33 10.49 -13.50 16.99
N TYR A 34 10.13 -14.55 16.23
CA TYR A 34 9.31 -14.41 15.03
C TYR A 34 7.95 -13.76 15.33
N THR A 35 7.30 -14.14 16.42
CA THR A 35 6.00 -13.59 16.82
C THR A 35 6.14 -12.10 17.12
N ILE A 36 7.08 -11.69 17.97
CA ILE A 36 7.31 -10.29 18.30
C ILE A 36 7.69 -9.47 17.06
N GLU A 37 8.57 -9.98 16.21
CA GLU A 37 8.91 -9.34 14.93
C GLU A 37 7.65 -9.18 14.06
N SER A 38 6.83 -10.21 13.93
CA SER A 38 5.62 -10.19 13.09
C SER A 38 4.56 -9.19 13.57
N LEU A 39 4.52 -8.93 14.88
CA LEU A 39 3.63 -7.97 15.52
C LEU A 39 4.15 -6.53 15.48
N LYS A 40 5.40 -6.30 15.04
CA LYS A 40 5.90 -4.93 14.85
C LYS A 40 5.03 -4.19 13.84
N PRO A 41 4.68 -2.91 14.10
CA PRO A 41 3.81 -2.13 13.23
C PRO A 41 4.25 -2.13 11.76
N LEU A 42 5.56 -2.01 11.50
CA LEU A 42 6.12 -2.06 10.14
C LEU A 42 5.81 -3.38 9.42
N ASN A 43 5.90 -4.51 10.12
CA ASN A 43 5.64 -5.83 9.56
C ASN A 43 4.14 -6.09 9.38
N LEU A 44 3.30 -5.57 10.29
CA LEU A 44 1.85 -5.59 10.15
C LEU A 44 1.40 -4.79 8.92
N ILE A 45 1.93 -3.58 8.74
CA ILE A 45 1.68 -2.74 7.57
C ILE A 45 2.13 -3.46 6.29
N LYS A 46 3.34 -4.04 6.29
CA LYS A 46 3.86 -4.80 5.15
C LYS A 46 2.95 -5.99 4.79
N LYS A 47 2.46 -6.74 5.78
CA LYS A 47 1.49 -7.84 5.57
C LYS A 47 0.17 -7.30 5.00
N ALA A 48 -0.36 -6.22 5.56
CA ALA A 48 -1.61 -5.61 5.08
C ALA A 48 -1.50 -5.13 3.62
N PHE A 49 -0.41 -4.45 3.26
CA PHE A 49 -0.14 -4.05 1.88
C PHE A 49 0.04 -5.24 0.94
N GLY A 50 0.75 -6.29 1.37
CA GLY A 50 0.88 -7.53 0.60
C GLY A 50 -0.49 -8.12 0.25
N LEU A 51 -1.37 -8.27 1.24
CA LEU A 51 -2.73 -8.79 1.08
C LEU A 51 -3.58 -7.90 0.15
N MET A 52 -3.51 -6.58 0.33
CA MET A 52 -4.20 -5.60 -0.52
C MET A 52 -3.71 -5.66 -1.97
N ALA A 53 -2.39 -5.81 -2.18
CA ALA A 53 -1.80 -5.87 -3.51
C ALA A 53 -2.09 -7.18 -4.26
N THR A 54 -2.40 -8.27 -3.55
CA THR A 54 -2.79 -9.54 -4.18
C THR A 54 -4.28 -9.66 -4.50
N SER A 55 -5.12 -8.80 -3.92
CA SER A 55 -6.56 -8.80 -4.14
C SER A 55 -6.93 -8.06 -5.44
N PRO A 56 -7.58 -8.72 -6.43
CA PRO A 56 -8.01 -8.08 -7.68
C PRO A 56 -9.00 -6.93 -7.46
N GLU A 57 -9.90 -7.08 -6.49
CA GLU A 57 -10.93 -6.10 -6.14
C GLU A 57 -10.31 -4.85 -5.50
N ILE A 58 -9.33 -5.03 -4.60
CA ILE A 58 -8.65 -3.92 -3.92
C ILE A 58 -7.72 -3.17 -4.89
N LYS A 59 -7.06 -3.84 -5.84
CA LYS A 59 -6.29 -3.16 -6.89
C LYS A 59 -7.17 -2.18 -7.69
N GLY A 60 -8.37 -2.60 -8.08
CA GLY A 60 -9.32 -1.77 -8.82
C GLY A 60 -9.72 -0.52 -8.03
N ASN A 61 -10.07 -0.70 -6.75
CA ASN A 61 -10.52 0.37 -5.86
C ASN A 61 -9.39 1.35 -5.47
N ILE A 62 -8.16 0.87 -5.29
CA ILE A 62 -7.00 1.74 -5.01
C ILE A 62 -6.68 2.60 -6.23
N LEU A 63 -6.66 2.01 -7.43
CA LEU A 63 -6.35 2.74 -8.66
C LEU A 63 -7.40 3.83 -8.93
N SER A 64 -8.68 3.51 -8.81
CA SER A 64 -9.77 4.47 -8.99
C SER A 64 -9.74 5.59 -7.94
N ASN A 65 -9.44 5.27 -6.67
CA ASN A 65 -9.32 6.27 -5.60
C ASN A 65 -8.10 7.19 -5.80
N ILE A 66 -6.94 6.67 -6.22
CA ILE A 66 -5.76 7.49 -6.53
C ILE A 66 -6.07 8.44 -7.70
N ILE A 67 -6.74 7.94 -8.73
CA ILE A 67 -7.19 8.76 -9.87
C ILE A 67 -8.18 9.83 -9.39
N GLY A 68 -9.17 9.48 -8.55
CA GLY A 68 -10.14 10.43 -7.99
C GLY A 68 -9.51 11.50 -7.11
N ILE A 69 -8.57 11.13 -6.24
CA ILE A 69 -7.85 12.07 -5.36
C ILE A 69 -6.95 13.01 -6.17
N SER A 70 -6.18 12.46 -7.10
CA SER A 70 -5.29 13.27 -7.95
C SER A 70 -6.08 14.19 -8.86
N THR A 71 -7.17 13.70 -9.47
CA THR A 71 -8.07 14.50 -10.30
C THR A 71 -8.75 15.59 -9.47
N GLY A 72 -9.27 15.25 -8.28
CA GLY A 72 -9.87 16.23 -7.37
C GLY A 72 -8.88 17.28 -6.89
N TYR A 73 -7.63 16.91 -6.60
CA TYR A 73 -6.57 17.83 -6.22
C TYR A 73 -6.15 18.74 -7.37
N ILE A 74 -5.94 18.19 -8.57
CA ILE A 74 -5.65 18.96 -9.79
C ILE A 74 -6.80 19.91 -10.08
N THR A 75 -8.04 19.44 -10.01
CA THR A 75 -9.24 20.27 -10.21
C THR A 75 -9.31 21.39 -9.18
N LYS A 76 -9.07 21.12 -7.90
CA LYS A 76 -9.03 22.15 -6.85
C LYS A 76 -7.90 23.16 -7.10
N LYS A 77 -6.70 22.71 -7.48
CA LYS A 77 -5.56 23.59 -7.79
C LYS A 77 -5.78 24.44 -9.05
N VAL A 78 -6.30 23.84 -10.11
CA VAL A 78 -6.46 24.47 -11.44
C VAL A 78 -7.74 25.30 -11.54
N LEU A 79 -8.85 24.87 -10.93
CA LEU A 79 -10.13 25.60 -10.99
C LEU A 79 -10.31 26.53 -9.79
N LEU A 80 -10.18 26.04 -8.56
CA LEU A 80 -10.60 26.77 -7.35
C LEU A 80 -9.50 27.54 -6.61
N GLY A 81 -8.21 27.21 -6.82
CA GLY A 81 -7.11 27.94 -6.18
C GLY A 81 -6.91 29.32 -6.79
N SER A 82 -6.89 30.38 -5.98
CA SER A 82 -6.27 31.66 -6.36
C SER A 82 -4.78 31.42 -6.52
N THR A 83 -4.37 31.00 -7.70
CA THR A 83 -2.97 30.79 -8.02
C THR A 83 -2.58 31.81 -9.06
N HIS A 84 -1.52 32.57 -8.75
CA HIS A 84 -0.82 33.50 -9.63
C HIS A 84 -0.14 32.77 -10.83
N ASN A 85 -0.59 31.56 -11.17
CA ASN A 85 0.07 30.62 -12.06
C ASN A 85 -0.18 30.98 -13.54
N PRO A 86 0.86 30.98 -14.38
CA PRO A 86 0.76 31.22 -15.82
C PRO A 86 -0.19 30.25 -16.55
N ILE A 87 -0.48 29.07 -16.01
CA ILE A 87 -1.36 28.08 -16.65
C ILE A 87 -2.80 28.57 -16.78
N LYS A 88 -3.38 29.20 -15.74
CA LYS A 88 -4.73 29.79 -15.84
C LYS A 88 -4.76 30.95 -16.82
N ARG A 89 -3.67 31.72 -16.89
CA ARG A 89 -3.51 32.81 -17.87
C ARG A 89 -3.51 32.25 -19.29
N ILE A 90 -2.76 31.19 -19.56
CA ILE A 90 -2.73 30.52 -20.86
C ILE A 90 -4.11 29.97 -21.23
N LEU A 91 -4.78 29.26 -20.32
CA LEU A 91 -6.12 28.71 -20.59
C LEU A 91 -7.17 29.80 -20.79
N GLY A 92 -7.12 30.88 -19.99
CA GLY A 92 -7.97 32.05 -20.15
C GLY A 92 -7.73 32.78 -21.48
N THR A 93 -6.47 32.95 -21.88
CA THR A 93 -6.11 33.55 -23.18
C THR A 93 -6.55 32.67 -24.34
N LEU A 94 -6.42 31.34 -24.25
CA LEU A 94 -6.91 30.42 -25.28
C LEU A 94 -8.45 30.45 -25.39
N LEU A 95 -9.17 30.42 -24.27
CA LEU A 95 -10.62 30.57 -24.26
C LEU A 95 -11.04 31.91 -24.85
N GLN A 96 -10.39 33.00 -24.45
CA GLN A 96 -10.66 34.34 -25.00
C GLN A 96 -10.36 34.40 -26.50
N PHE A 97 -9.31 33.74 -26.98
CA PHE A 97 -8.98 33.65 -28.41
C PHE A 97 -10.05 32.87 -29.18
N VAL A 98 -10.54 31.74 -28.64
CA VAL A 98 -11.63 30.97 -29.27
C VAL A 98 -12.92 31.78 -29.30
N ILE A 99 -13.33 32.37 -28.16
CA ILE A 99 -14.55 33.18 -28.08
C ILE A 99 -14.44 34.40 -29.01
N THR A 100 -13.29 35.07 -29.05
CA THR A 100 -13.08 36.24 -29.92
C THR A 100 -13.14 35.83 -31.38
N ASN A 101 -12.43 34.78 -31.81
CA ASN A 101 -12.48 34.33 -33.21
C ASN A 101 -13.89 33.89 -33.63
N VAL A 102 -14.63 33.24 -32.73
CA VAL A 102 -16.02 32.84 -33.00
C VAL A 102 -16.92 34.08 -33.05
N ALA A 103 -16.82 34.99 -32.07
CA ALA A 103 -17.62 36.20 -32.02
C ALA A 103 -17.31 37.16 -33.18
N THR A 104 -16.05 37.32 -33.60
CA THR A 104 -15.67 38.12 -34.78
C THR A 104 -16.12 37.47 -36.08
N LYS A 105 -16.25 36.14 -36.12
CA LYS A 105 -16.81 35.43 -37.28
C LYS A 105 -18.34 35.61 -37.40
N TYR A 106 -19.02 35.97 -36.32
CA TYR A 106 -20.46 36.28 -36.30
C TYR A 106 -20.78 37.78 -36.19
N SER A 107 -19.82 38.60 -35.78
CA SER A 107 -19.93 40.05 -35.62
C SER A 107 -19.20 40.75 -36.75
N ASP A 108 -19.73 40.59 -37.97
CA ASP A 108 -19.54 41.54 -39.06
C ASP A 108 -20.84 42.36 -39.21
N PRO A 109 -21.13 43.36 -38.34
CA PRO A 109 -22.18 44.32 -38.60
C PRO A 109 -21.59 45.52 -39.35
N SER A 110 -21.35 45.38 -40.66
CA SER A 110 -21.41 46.51 -41.62
C SER A 110 -20.96 46.08 -43.02
N LYS A 111 -21.90 45.52 -43.79
CA LYS A 111 -22.01 45.94 -45.19
C LYS A 111 -23.08 47.01 -45.26
N SER A 112 -22.60 48.25 -45.23
CA SER A 112 -23.16 49.33 -46.05
C SER A 112 -22.89 49.05 -47.52
#